data_AF-A0A671XAH4-F1
#
_entry.id   AF-A0A671XAH4-F1
#
_cell.length_a   1.000
_cell.length_b   1.000
_cell.length_c   1.000
_cell.angle_alpha   90.00
_cell.angle_beta   90.00
_cell.angle_gamma   90.00
#
_symmetry.space_group_name_H-M   'P 1'
#
loop_
_entity.id
_entity.type
_entity.pdbx_description
1 polymer ?
#
loop_
_entity_poly.entity_id
_entity_poly.type
_entity_poly.pdbx_seq_one_letter_code
_entity_poly.pdbx_strand_id
1 'polypeptide(L)' 'MNFVSEERKRHTVYPPAEDVFTWTQMCDIRDVKVVILGQDPYHNPNQAHGLSFSVRRPVNPPRRLKTFSVSFTTF' A
#
# COMPACT_ATOMS: atom_id res chain seq x y z
N MET A 1 -6.48 14.01 13.94
CA MET A 1 -6.29 12.76 13.15
C MET A 1 -7.20 11.67 13.70
N ASN A 2 -8.50 11.98 13.88
CA ASN A 2 -9.34 11.20 14.80
C ASN A 2 -10.22 10.19 14.06
N PHE A 3 -10.69 10.52 12.85
CA PHE A 3 -11.59 9.66 12.08
C PHE A 3 -11.01 8.26 11.83
N VAL A 4 -9.84 8.16 11.18
CA VAL A 4 -9.21 6.86 10.86
C VAL A 4 -8.84 6.07 12.12
N SER A 5 -8.45 6.75 13.19
CA SER A 5 -8.15 6.11 14.48
C SER A 5 -9.41 5.49 15.10
N GLU A 6 -10.55 6.18 15.04
CA GLU A 6 -11.83 5.64 15.50
C GLU A 6 -12.34 4.52 14.59
N GLU A 7 -12.18 4.64 13.27
CA GLU A 7 -12.55 3.58 12.32
C GLU A 7 -11.75 2.30 12.57
N ARG A 8 -10.45 2.42 12.87
CA ARG A 8 -9.61 1.27 13.24
C ARG A 8 -10.06 0.55 14.51
N LYS A 9 -10.79 1.22 15.41
CA LYS A 9 -11.38 0.58 16.61
C LYS A 9 -12.67 -0.18 16.29
N ARG A 10 -13.38 0.21 15.23
CA ARG A 10 -14.72 -0.31 14.87
C ARG A 10 -14.68 -1.31 13.72
N HIS A 11 -13.71 -1.16 12.82
CA HIS A 11 -13.61 -1.89 11.57
C HIS A 11 -12.15 -2.32 11.30
N THR A 12 -11.99 -3.36 10.49
CA THR A 12 -10.67 -3.73 9.97
C THR A 12 -10.30 -2.77 8.84
N VAL A 13 -9.39 -1.84 9.14
CA VAL A 13 -8.87 -0.85 8.17
C VAL A 13 -7.49 -1.29 7.69
N TYR A 14 -7.31 -1.36 6.38
CA TYR A 14 -6.04 -1.69 5.73
C TYR A 14 -5.40 -0.46 5.08
N PRO A 15 -4.06 -0.39 5.00
CA PRO A 15 -3.09 -1.30 5.63
C PRO A 15 -3.03 -1.08 7.16
N PRO A 16 -2.27 -1.91 7.92
CA PRO A 16 -1.92 -1.61 9.31
C PRO A 16 -1.39 -0.18 9.47
N ALA A 17 -1.57 0.43 10.64
CA ALA A 17 -1.27 1.85 10.85
C ALA A 17 0.23 2.15 10.63
N GLU A 18 1.09 1.22 11.04
CA GLU A 18 2.54 1.24 10.85
C GLU A 18 2.95 1.20 9.38
N ASP A 19 2.12 0.59 8.53
CA ASP A 19 2.41 0.39 7.11
C ASP A 19 1.88 1.52 6.22
N VAL A 20 1.12 2.49 6.76
CA VAL A 20 0.49 3.56 5.96
C VAL A 20 1.54 4.41 5.22
N PHE A 21 2.72 4.60 5.82
CA PHE A 21 3.79 5.45 5.28
C PHE A 21 5.05 4.67 4.89
N THR A 22 4.96 3.36 4.69
CA THR A 22 6.12 2.52 4.32
C THR A 22 6.88 3.06 3.10
N TRP A 23 6.20 3.67 2.13
CA TRP A 23 6.85 4.28 0.97
C TRP A 23 7.91 5.32 1.34
N THR A 24 7.72 6.08 2.43
CA THR A 24 8.69 7.08 2.91
C THR A 24 9.98 6.46 3.43
N GLN A 25 9.92 5.18 3.84
CA GLN A 25 11.05 4.44 4.38
C GLN A 25 11.84 3.72 3.28
N MET A 26 11.32 3.65 2.05
CA MET A 26 11.94 2.89 0.95
C MET A 26 12.97 3.70 0.16
N CYS A 27 12.81 5.02 0.08
CA CYS A 27 13.76 5.91 -0.57
C CYS A 27 13.66 7.33 0.01
N ASP A 28 14.79 8.06 0.03
CA ASP A 28 14.76 9.50 0.33
C ASP A 28 13.93 10.22 -0.73
N ILE A 29 13.16 11.23 -0.33
CA ILE A 29 12.34 12.05 -1.22
C ILE A 29 13.18 12.69 -2.35
N ARG A 30 14.46 12.97 -2.11
CA ARG A 30 15.38 13.54 -3.11
C ARG A 30 15.78 12.55 -4.20
N ASP A 31 15.68 11.25 -3.94
CA ASP A 31 16.03 10.19 -4.89
C ASP A 31 14.82 9.72 -5.73
N VAL A 32 13.63 10.27 -5.45
CA VAL A 32 12.39 9.92 -6.17
C VAL A 32 12.45 10.43 -7.61
N LYS A 33 12.34 9.50 -8.57
CA LYS A 33 12.35 9.79 -10.01
C LYS A 33 10.97 9.67 -10.66
N VAL A 34 10.11 8.80 -10.12
CA VAL A 34 8.80 8.46 -10.68
C VAL A 34 7.82 8.29 -9.52
N VAL A 35 6.59 8.77 -9.72
CA VAL A 35 5.47 8.61 -8.80
C VAL A 35 4.38 7.82 -9.52
N ILE A 36 3.98 6.68 -8.96
CA ILE A 36 2.87 5.87 -9.45
C ILE A 36 1.72 6.10 -8.46
N LEU A 37 0.56 6.56 -8.91
CA LEU A 37 -0.57 6.78 -8.00
C LEU A 37 -1.58 5.64 -8.13
N GLY A 38 -1.83 4.93 -7.03
CA GLY A 38 -2.97 4.02 -6.90
C GLY A 38 -4.29 4.74 -6.60
N GLN A 39 -5.40 4.01 -6.66
CA GLN A 39 -6.71 4.51 -6.21
C GLN A 39 -6.86 4.34 -4.70
N ASP A 40 -7.01 3.11 -4.23
CA ASP A 40 -7.17 2.76 -2.82
C ASP A 40 -6.35 1.50 -2.47
N PRO A 41 -5.96 1.30 -1.20
CA PRO A 41 -5.29 0.08 -0.76
C PRO A 41 -6.14 -1.18 -0.98
N TYR A 42 -5.48 -2.32 -1.15
CA TYR A 42 -6.17 -3.61 -1.11
C TYR A 42 -6.85 -3.84 0.25
N HIS A 43 -8.11 -4.29 0.20
CA HIS A 43 -8.97 -4.44 1.38
C HIS A 43 -9.04 -5.88 1.94
N ASN A 44 -8.23 -6.81 1.43
CA ASN A 44 -8.18 -8.17 1.98
C ASN A 44 -7.00 -8.32 2.95
N PRO A 45 -7.09 -9.28 3.91
CA PRO A 45 -6.00 -9.58 4.82
C PRO A 45 -4.68 -9.83 4.09
N ASN A 46 -3.59 -9.29 4.64
CA ASN A 46 -2.21 -9.47 4.14
C ASN A 46 -1.95 -8.98 2.70
N GLN A 47 -2.84 -8.20 2.09
CA GLN A 47 -2.59 -7.64 0.76
C GLN A 47 -1.89 -6.28 0.81
N ALA A 48 -2.52 -5.27 1.41
CA ALA A 48 -1.94 -3.92 1.46
C ALA A 48 -0.82 -3.81 2.50
N HIS A 49 0.29 -3.17 2.10
CA HIS A 49 1.46 -2.97 2.96
C HIS A 49 2.19 -1.63 2.71
N GLY A 50 1.45 -0.61 2.28
CA GLY A 50 1.99 0.75 2.15
C GLY A 50 2.63 1.10 0.80
N LEU A 51 2.48 0.24 -0.20
CA LEU A 51 2.90 0.48 -1.58
C LEU A 51 1.75 0.16 -2.55
N SER A 52 1.43 1.09 -3.43
CA SER A 52 0.43 0.84 -4.48
C SER A 52 0.83 -0.31 -5.40
N PHE A 53 -0.19 -1.03 -5.87
CA PHE A 53 -0.04 -2.21 -6.75
C PHE A 53 0.86 -3.33 -6.20
N SER A 54 1.28 -3.27 -4.94
CA SER A 54 2.12 -4.29 -4.32
C SER A 54 1.32 -5.13 -3.33
N VAL A 55 1.66 -6.42 -3.23
CA VAL A 55 1.08 -7.35 -2.25
C VAL A 55 2.18 -8.09 -1.50
N ARG A 56 1.94 -8.44 -0.23
CA ARG A 56 2.90 -9.26 0.53
C ARG A 56 2.92 -10.68 0.00
N ARG A 57 4.11 -11.21 -0.32
CA ARG A 57 4.27 -12.66 -0.57
C ARG A 57 3.86 -13.43 0.69
N PRO A 58 3.18 -14.60 0.59
CA PRO A 58 2.88 -15.38 -0.61
C PRO A 58 1.53 -15.05 -1.28
N VAL A 59 0.88 -13.94 -0.90
CA VAL A 59 -0.46 -13.63 -1.42
C VAL A 59 -0.39 -13.35 -2.92
N ASN A 60 -1.24 -14.05 -3.68
CA ASN A 60 -1.29 -13.86 -5.13
C ASN A 60 -1.80 -12.44 -5.47
N PRO A 61 -1.14 -11.74 -6.39
CA PRO A 61 -1.63 -10.47 -6.92
C PRO A 61 -3.07 -10.62 -7.46
N PRO A 62 -4.00 -9.69 -7.13
CA PRO A 62 -5.33 -9.71 -7.72
C PRO A 62 -5.28 -9.64 -9.25
N ARG A 63 -6.27 -10.21 -9.95
CA ARG A 63 -6.23 -10.42 -11.42
C ARG A 63 -5.95 -9.15 -12.25
N ARG A 64 -6.33 -7.96 -11.75
CA ARG A 64 -6.07 -6.66 -12.40
C ARG A 64 -4.58 -6.27 -12.44
N LEU A 65 -3.75 -6.90 -11.60
CA LEU A 65 -2.30 -6.66 -11.50
C LEU A 65 -1.49 -7.35 -12.61
N LYS A 66 -2.09 -8.26 -13.39
CA LYS A 66 -1.39 -8.94 -14.51
C LYS A 66 -0.90 -7.97 -15.60
N THR A 67 -1.50 -6.78 -15.71
CA THR A 67 -1.12 -5.77 -16.71
C THR A 67 0.02 -4.85 -16.24
N PHE A 68 0.21 -4.68 -14.91
CA PHE A 68 1.24 -3.81 -14.32
C PHE A 68 2.12 -4.58 -13.33
N SER A 69 2.67 -5.73 -13.75
CA SER A 69 3.77 -6.36 -13.02
C SER A 69 5.07 -5.60 -13.28
N VAL A 70 5.11 -4.35 -12.84
CA VAL A 70 6.34 -3.55 -12.81
C VAL A 70 6.72 -3.50 -11.33
N SER A 71 7.78 -4.22 -10.93
CA SER A 71 8.39 -4.01 -9.62
C SER A 71 9.05 -2.64 -9.63
N PHE A 72 8.25 -1.62 -9.40
CA PHE A 72 8.70 -0.29 -9.08
C PHE A 72 8.04 0.08 -7.76
N THR A 73 8.86 0.25 -6.74
CA THR A 73 8.51 1.06 -5.58
C THR A 73 7.95 2.39 -6.11
N THR A 74 6.85 2.88 -5.53
CA THR A 74 6.59 4.28 -5.11
C THR A 74 5.08 4.62 -5.24
N PHE A 75 4.52 5.16 -4.13
CA PHE A 75 3.16 5.69 -3.84
C PHE A 75 1.96 4.75 -3.96
#